data_AF-A0A818W5E5-F1
#
_entry.id   AF-A0A818W5E5-F1
#
_cell.length_a   1.000
_cell.length_b   1.000
_cell.length_c   1.000
_cell.angle_alpha   90.00
_cell.angle_beta   90.00
_cell.angle_gamma   90.00
#
_symmetry.space_group_name_H-M   'P 1'
#
loop_
_entity.id
_entity.type
_entity.pdbx_description
1 polymer ?
#
loop_
_entity_poly.entity_id
_entity_poly.type
_entity_poly.pdbx_seq_one_letter_code
_entity_poly.pdbx_strand_id
1 'polypeptide(L)'
;MCVILQLANVPMRILIQIISTIADVIDDSAENKKFLDSVMNNYGIIQQSVLYNLLNVMINGRDKPFELRIAILYFLRCYLYQNEFGKSMIISTLSYQSEIANHYTLGSLLINGYVSNDAVASWCSSIGFSCLIGGHFDKAHKEEMLKMVISIDQSPINGKTLMELSSDLLKNLISQVCLDSDTDDRGRLIQSLCAFVLCLCISSYNKIGSYSNDSIKQLICKEINIKSFQDIRKRLSESEFYVKAFQNPQLKLATPDEMALTYDFTQLHEYTTSSTEV
;
A
#
# COMPACT_ATOMS: atom_id res chain seq x y z
N MET A 1 1.47 -23.09 12.02
CA MET A 1 0.67 -22.26 11.10
C MET A 1 0.10 -23.07 9.93
N CYS A 2 0.92 -23.81 9.18
CA CYS A 2 0.46 -24.71 8.09
C CYS A 2 -0.56 -25.75 8.57
N VAL A 3 -0.28 -26.39 9.71
CA VAL A 3 -1.20 -27.36 10.34
C VAL A 3 -2.48 -26.68 10.82
N ILE A 4 -2.42 -25.46 11.39
CA ILE A 4 -3.58 -24.77 11.98
C ILE A 4 -4.55 -24.25 10.91
N LEU A 5 -4.05 -23.78 9.77
CA LEU A 5 -4.88 -23.38 8.63
C LEU A 5 -5.47 -24.59 7.88
N GLN A 6 -4.86 -25.77 8.03
CA GLN A 6 -5.32 -27.04 7.45
C GLN A 6 -6.20 -27.88 8.40
N LEU A 7 -6.19 -27.58 9.70
CA LEU A 7 -7.05 -28.22 10.68
C LEU A 7 -8.47 -27.68 10.52
N ALA A 8 -9.32 -28.46 9.85
CA ALA A 8 -10.67 -28.11 9.40
C ALA A 8 -11.69 -27.69 10.48
N ASN A 9 -11.30 -27.45 11.74
CA ASN A 9 -12.22 -27.25 12.87
C ASN A 9 -11.82 -26.13 13.85
N VAL A 10 -10.92 -25.21 13.48
CA VAL A 10 -10.56 -24.09 14.36
C VAL A 10 -11.63 -22.98 14.27
N PRO A 11 -12.25 -22.55 15.39
CA PRO A 11 -13.14 -21.41 15.41
C PRO A 11 -12.45 -20.15 14.86
N MET A 12 -13.16 -19.38 14.04
CA MET A 12 -12.55 -18.26 13.31
C MET A 12 -11.93 -17.19 14.21
N ARG A 13 -12.55 -16.93 15.37
CA ARG A 13 -12.00 -16.03 16.40
C ARG A 13 -10.62 -16.49 16.90
N ILE A 14 -10.44 -17.80 17.07
CA ILE A 14 -9.16 -18.39 17.50
C ILE A 14 -8.13 -18.25 16.38
N LEU A 15 -8.54 -18.44 15.12
CA LEU A 15 -7.64 -18.26 13.99
C LEU A 15 -7.13 -16.82 13.89
N ILE A 16 -8.01 -15.83 14.02
CA ILE A 16 -7.64 -14.39 14.06
C ILE A 16 -6.62 -14.15 15.17
N GLN A 17 -6.90 -14.62 16.39
CA GLN A 17 -6.01 -14.44 17.53
C GLN A 17 -4.63 -15.08 17.29
N ILE A 18 -4.60 -16.29 16.71
CA ILE A 18 -3.34 -16.98 16.41
C ILE A 18 -2.52 -16.18 15.39
N ILE A 19 -3.14 -15.67 14.32
CA ILE A 19 -2.45 -14.87 13.31
C ILE A 19 -1.88 -13.59 13.93
N SER A 20 -2.68 -12.87 14.72
CA SER A 20 -2.21 -11.67 15.42
C SER A 20 -1.10 -11.96 16.43
N THR A 21 -1.21 -13.03 17.21
CA THR A 21 -0.15 -13.40 18.17
C THR A 21 1.14 -13.80 17.46
N ILE A 22 1.08 -14.46 16.30
CA ILE A 22 2.27 -14.73 15.50
C ILE A 22 2.88 -13.41 15.00
N ALA A 23 2.04 -12.46 14.55
CA ALA A 23 2.49 -11.13 14.13
C ALA A 23 3.25 -10.41 15.25
N ASP A 24 2.70 -10.41 16.47
CA ASP A 24 3.33 -9.82 17.66
C ASP A 24 4.70 -10.48 17.97
N VAL A 25 4.80 -11.80 17.82
CA VAL A 25 6.03 -12.57 18.08
C VAL A 25 7.13 -12.28 17.05
N ILE A 26 6.78 -11.94 15.80
CA ILE A 26 7.76 -11.67 14.74
C ILE A 26 8.12 -10.19 14.59
N ASP A 27 7.28 -9.26 15.06
CA ASP A 27 7.35 -7.82 14.75
C ASP A 27 8.75 -7.23 14.90
N ASP A 28 9.44 -7.56 16.01
CA ASP A 28 10.79 -7.05 16.32
C ASP A 28 11.85 -8.16 16.51
N SER A 29 11.61 -9.36 15.97
CA SER A 29 12.57 -10.49 16.09
C SER A 29 13.03 -11.00 14.74
N ALA A 30 14.25 -10.62 14.35
CA ALA A 30 14.90 -11.10 13.13
C ALA A 30 15.11 -12.62 13.14
N GLU A 31 15.34 -13.23 14.30
CA GLU A 31 15.48 -14.69 14.44
C GLU A 31 14.15 -15.40 14.18
N ASN A 32 13.05 -14.88 14.74
CA ASN A 32 11.72 -15.46 14.52
C ASN A 32 11.29 -15.32 13.06
N LYS A 33 11.64 -14.20 12.40
CA LYS A 33 11.41 -14.02 10.96
C LYS A 33 12.21 -15.04 10.13
N LYS A 34 13.50 -15.25 10.41
CA LYS A 34 14.31 -16.29 9.74
C LYS A 34 13.77 -17.70 9.94
N PHE A 35 13.31 -18.02 11.16
CA PHE A 35 12.64 -19.28 11.43
C PHE A 35 11.37 -19.41 10.59
N LEU A 36 10.55 -18.36 10.55
CA LEU A 36 9.34 -18.33 9.74
C LEU A 36 9.64 -18.47 8.25
N ASP A 37 10.68 -17.81 7.73
CA ASP A 37 11.14 -17.97 6.34
C ASP A 37 11.46 -19.43 6.02
N SER A 38 12.12 -20.15 6.93
CA SER A 38 12.40 -21.58 6.76
C SER A 38 11.10 -22.40 6.69
N VAL A 39 10.12 -22.09 7.55
CA VAL A 39 8.81 -22.76 7.54
C VAL A 39 8.03 -22.45 6.26
N MET A 40 8.13 -21.22 5.75
CA MET A 40 7.46 -20.78 4.52
C MET A 40 8.05 -21.42 3.26
N ASN A 41 9.36 -21.72 3.27
CA ASN A 41 10.11 -22.27 2.14
C ASN A 41 10.22 -23.80 2.14
N ASN A 42 9.91 -24.48 3.25
CA ASN A 42 10.00 -25.94 3.37
C ASN A 42 8.96 -26.71 2.54
N TYR A 43 7.98 -26.03 1.94
CA TYR A 43 7.01 -26.61 1.03
C TYR A 43 7.46 -26.34 -0.40
N GLY A 44 8.03 -27.33 -1.08
CA GLY A 44 8.61 -27.20 -2.44
C GLY A 44 7.64 -26.78 -3.55
N ILE A 45 6.39 -26.44 -3.24
CA ILE A 45 5.38 -25.88 -4.14
C ILE A 45 4.91 -24.54 -3.55
N ILE A 46 5.16 -23.43 -4.25
CA ILE A 46 4.82 -22.05 -3.82
C ILE A 46 3.35 -21.91 -3.40
N GLN A 47 2.45 -22.65 -4.05
CA GLN A 47 1.00 -22.64 -3.81
C GLN A 47 0.59 -23.29 -2.47
N GLN A 48 1.50 -24.02 -1.82
CA GLN A 48 1.29 -24.57 -0.48
C GLN A 48 1.96 -23.71 0.61
N SER A 49 2.61 -22.62 0.22
CA SER A 49 3.17 -21.67 1.18
C SER A 49 2.05 -21.08 2.04
N VAL A 50 2.32 -20.98 3.34
CA VAL A 50 1.39 -20.32 4.27
C VAL A 50 1.18 -18.87 3.90
N LEU A 51 2.22 -18.18 3.44
CA LEU A 51 2.13 -16.79 3.01
C LEU A 51 1.17 -16.65 1.82
N TYR A 52 1.24 -17.55 0.83
CA TYR A 52 0.30 -17.55 -0.30
C TYR A 52 -1.14 -17.73 0.16
N ASN A 53 -1.40 -18.72 1.02
CA ASN A 53 -2.75 -19.00 1.51
C ASN A 53 -3.34 -17.83 2.31
N LEU A 54 -2.54 -17.18 3.15
CA LEU A 54 -2.96 -16.00 3.89
C LEU A 54 -3.28 -14.84 2.94
N LEU A 55 -2.38 -14.52 2.01
CA LEU A 55 -2.63 -13.47 1.02
C LEU A 55 -3.87 -13.78 0.17
N ASN A 56 -4.11 -15.04 -0.17
CA ASN A 56 -5.27 -15.43 -0.97
C ASN A 56 -6.57 -15.21 -0.19
N VAL A 57 -6.58 -15.51 1.12
CA VAL A 57 -7.70 -15.17 2.00
C VAL A 57 -7.87 -13.65 2.13
N MET A 58 -6.78 -12.91 2.29
CA MET A 58 -6.82 -11.44 2.40
C MET A 58 -7.39 -10.78 1.14
N ILE A 59 -7.13 -11.32 -0.05
CA ILE A 59 -7.43 -10.66 -1.33
C ILE A 59 -8.71 -11.22 -1.97
N ASN A 60 -8.84 -12.55 -2.06
CA ASN A 60 -9.97 -13.21 -2.72
C ASN A 60 -11.05 -13.68 -1.74
N GLY A 61 -10.81 -13.64 -0.42
CA GLY A 61 -11.74 -14.09 0.62
C GLY A 61 -12.85 -13.10 0.94
N ARG A 62 -13.66 -12.70 -0.04
CA ARG A 62 -14.82 -11.79 0.17
C ARG A 62 -15.89 -12.36 1.10
N ASP A 63 -15.98 -13.69 1.16
CA ASP A 63 -16.86 -14.44 2.05
C ASP A 63 -16.33 -14.56 3.48
N LYS A 64 -15.08 -14.14 3.72
CA LYS A 64 -14.45 -14.22 5.04
C LYS A 64 -14.70 -12.94 5.85
N PRO A 65 -14.72 -13.02 7.19
CA PRO A 65 -14.86 -11.84 8.04
C PRO A 65 -13.76 -10.83 7.80
N PHE A 66 -14.15 -9.57 7.91
CA PHE A 66 -13.28 -8.42 7.73
C PHE A 66 -12.06 -8.49 8.66
N GLU A 67 -12.28 -8.83 9.93
CA GLU A 67 -11.25 -8.91 10.96
C GLU A 67 -10.18 -9.96 10.64
N LEU A 68 -10.53 -11.04 9.93
CA LEU A 68 -9.55 -12.02 9.47
C LEU A 68 -8.64 -11.42 8.40
N ARG A 69 -9.19 -10.66 7.45
CA ARG A 69 -8.41 -9.99 6.40
C ARG A 69 -7.49 -8.93 7.00
N ILE A 70 -7.95 -8.20 8.01
CA ILE A 70 -7.14 -7.21 8.74
C ILE A 70 -6.05 -7.88 9.58
N ALA A 71 -6.34 -9.00 10.26
CA ALA A 71 -5.32 -9.74 11.01
C ALA A 71 -4.21 -10.28 10.08
N ILE A 72 -4.58 -10.72 8.87
CA ILE A 72 -3.59 -11.14 7.86
C ILE A 72 -2.76 -9.95 7.37
N LEU A 73 -3.38 -8.79 7.14
CA LEU A 73 -2.65 -7.58 6.78
C LEU A 73 -1.66 -7.17 7.89
N TYR A 74 -2.07 -7.25 9.15
CA TYR A 74 -1.19 -6.98 10.30
C TYR A 74 -0.01 -7.96 10.33
N PHE A 75 -0.27 -9.26 10.14
CA PHE A 75 0.79 -10.26 10.01
C PHE A 75 1.74 -9.95 8.85
N LEU A 76 1.23 -9.58 7.67
CA LEU A 76 2.05 -9.23 6.51
C LEU A 76 2.95 -8.03 6.81
N ARG A 77 2.41 -6.99 7.46
CA ARG A 77 3.16 -5.80 7.88
C ARG A 77 4.31 -6.17 8.82
N CYS A 78 4.02 -6.90 9.90
CA CYS A 78 5.03 -7.34 10.87
C CYS A 78 6.08 -8.25 10.21
N TYR A 79 5.67 -9.13 9.29
CA TYR A 79 6.57 -10.03 8.58
C TYR A 79 7.55 -9.29 7.66
N LEU A 80 7.08 -8.27 6.94
CA LEU A 80 7.89 -7.49 5.99
C LEU A 80 8.74 -6.41 6.68
N TYR A 81 8.38 -6.01 7.90
CA TYR A 81 9.14 -5.01 8.65
C TYR A 81 10.59 -5.45 8.89
N GLN A 82 11.53 -4.69 8.30
CA GLN A 82 12.97 -4.96 8.30
C GLN A 82 13.38 -6.37 7.78
N ASN A 83 12.52 -7.02 6.98
CA ASN A 83 12.77 -8.35 6.42
C ASN A 83 13.05 -8.30 4.91
N GLU A 84 14.30 -8.08 4.54
CA GLU A 84 14.70 -7.96 3.13
C GLU A 84 14.53 -9.27 2.33
N PHE A 85 14.64 -10.42 3.02
CA PHE A 85 14.39 -11.72 2.40
C PHE A 85 12.91 -11.87 2.02
N GLY A 86 12.00 -11.60 2.97
CA GLY A 86 10.55 -11.64 2.74
C GLY A 86 10.10 -10.67 1.64
N LYS A 87 10.63 -9.44 1.63
CA LYS A 87 10.36 -8.46 0.56
C LYS A 87 10.83 -8.97 -0.79
N SER A 88 12.06 -9.49 -0.87
CA SER A 88 12.63 -10.01 -2.12
C SER A 88 11.84 -11.19 -2.68
N MET A 89 11.33 -12.07 -1.82
CA MET A 89 10.45 -13.17 -2.24
C MET A 89 9.16 -12.68 -2.92
N ILE A 90 8.57 -11.57 -2.44
CA ILE A 90 7.37 -11.01 -3.05
C ILE A 90 7.73 -10.23 -4.32
N ILE A 91 8.72 -9.33 -4.25
CA ILE A 91 9.09 -8.42 -5.34
C ILE A 91 9.58 -9.16 -6.58
N SER A 92 10.37 -10.23 -6.40
CA SER A 92 10.84 -11.06 -7.52
C SER A 92 9.73 -11.79 -8.27
N THR A 93 8.52 -11.81 -7.72
CA THR A 93 7.35 -12.48 -8.32
C THR A 93 6.29 -11.50 -8.84
N LEU A 94 6.61 -10.20 -8.90
CA LEU A 94 5.77 -9.17 -9.51
C LEU A 94 5.72 -9.39 -11.02
N SER A 95 4.69 -10.08 -11.49
CA SER A 95 4.40 -10.25 -12.90
C SER A 95 2.92 -9.96 -13.11
N TYR A 96 2.64 -8.99 -13.97
CA TYR A 96 1.29 -8.77 -14.49
C TYR A 96 1.10 -9.69 -15.71
N GLN A 97 0.94 -10.98 -15.46
CA GLN A 97 0.62 -11.97 -16.49
C GLN A 97 -0.66 -12.70 -16.11
N SER A 98 -1.61 -12.67 -17.05
CA SER A 98 -2.90 -13.34 -16.99
C SER A 98 -2.72 -14.85 -16.96
N GLU A 99 -3.28 -15.47 -15.91
CA GLU A 99 -3.93 -16.78 -15.94
C GLU A 99 -3.23 -17.92 -16.70
N ILE A 100 -1.99 -18.25 -16.34
CA ILE A 100 -1.52 -19.61 -16.59
C ILE A 100 -1.95 -20.46 -15.37
N ALA A 101 -3.20 -20.93 -15.43
CA ALA A 101 -3.80 -21.97 -14.58
C ALA A 101 -4.23 -21.63 -13.12
N ASN A 102 -4.93 -20.52 -12.84
CA ASN A 102 -5.43 -20.19 -11.48
C ASN A 102 -4.34 -20.14 -10.40
N HIS A 103 -3.08 -19.99 -10.81
CA HIS A 103 -1.93 -20.05 -9.93
C HIS A 103 -1.26 -18.69 -9.90
N TYR A 104 -1.66 -17.86 -8.95
CA TYR A 104 -1.02 -16.58 -8.72
C TYR A 104 0.30 -16.76 -7.97
N THR A 105 1.29 -15.97 -8.31
CA THR A 105 2.47 -15.78 -7.46
C THR A 105 2.11 -14.84 -6.32
N LEU A 106 2.99 -14.69 -5.32
CA LEU A 106 2.75 -13.76 -4.21
C LEU A 106 2.59 -12.31 -4.72
N GLY A 107 3.45 -11.91 -5.65
CA GLY A 107 3.41 -10.59 -6.28
C GLY A 107 2.18 -10.38 -7.16
N SER A 108 1.83 -11.34 -8.03
CA SER A 108 0.65 -11.19 -8.90
C SER A 108 -0.67 -11.19 -8.12
N LEU A 109 -0.72 -11.92 -6.99
CA LEU A 109 -1.87 -11.88 -6.10
C LEU A 109 -2.07 -10.50 -5.49
N LEU A 110 -1.01 -9.85 -4.99
CA LEU A 110 -1.07 -8.47 -4.48
C LEU A 110 -1.50 -7.48 -5.56
N ILE A 111 -0.97 -7.62 -6.78
CA ILE A 111 -1.38 -6.79 -7.94
C ILE A 111 -2.88 -6.96 -8.21
N ASN A 112 -3.38 -8.21 -8.25
CA ASN A 112 -4.81 -8.48 -8.44
C ASN A 112 -5.67 -7.85 -7.34
N GLY A 113 -5.21 -7.90 -6.09
CA GLY A 113 -5.90 -7.22 -5.00
C GLY A 113 -5.93 -5.71 -5.19
N TYR A 114 -4.82 -5.11 -5.64
CA TYR A 114 -4.71 -3.67 -5.88
C TYR A 114 -5.67 -3.18 -6.98
N VAL A 115 -5.78 -3.91 -8.09
CA VAL A 115 -6.70 -3.58 -9.20
C VAL A 115 -8.12 -4.12 -9.02
N SER A 116 -8.41 -4.78 -7.89
CA SER A 116 -9.73 -5.39 -7.62
C SER A 116 -10.80 -4.32 -7.36
N ASN A 117 -12.04 -4.64 -7.74
CA ASN A 117 -13.22 -3.85 -7.36
C ASN A 117 -13.60 -4.01 -5.87
N ASP A 118 -12.94 -4.91 -5.13
CA ASP A 118 -13.12 -5.03 -3.68
C ASP A 118 -12.26 -4.01 -2.94
N ALA A 119 -12.91 -3.01 -2.32
CA ALA A 119 -12.24 -1.94 -1.59
C ALA A 119 -11.31 -2.46 -0.48
N VAL A 120 -11.68 -3.55 0.21
CA VAL A 120 -10.83 -4.14 1.26
C VAL A 120 -9.59 -4.77 0.64
N ALA A 121 -9.74 -5.47 -0.48
CA ALA A 121 -8.60 -6.08 -1.20
C ALA A 121 -7.64 -5.01 -1.71
N SER A 122 -8.18 -3.94 -2.33
CA SER A 122 -7.39 -2.84 -2.89
C SER A 122 -6.65 -2.08 -1.80
N TRP A 123 -7.31 -1.79 -0.67
CA TRP A 123 -6.70 -1.13 0.47
C TRP A 123 -5.61 -1.99 1.14
N CYS A 124 -5.88 -3.27 1.41
CA CYS A 124 -4.89 -4.20 1.96
C CYS A 124 -3.67 -4.37 1.04
N SER A 125 -3.87 -4.51 -0.27
CA SER A 125 -2.78 -4.60 -1.23
C SER A 125 -1.96 -3.32 -1.29
N SER A 126 -2.60 -2.15 -1.22
CA SER A 126 -1.91 -0.85 -1.20
C SER A 126 -0.98 -0.72 0.01
N ILE A 127 -1.43 -1.13 1.19
CA ILE A 127 -0.59 -1.17 2.41
C ILE A 127 0.50 -2.23 2.27
N GLY A 128 0.19 -3.40 1.69
CA GLY A 128 1.18 -4.42 1.38
C GLY A 128 2.32 -3.89 0.51
N PHE A 129 2.01 -3.14 -0.56
CA PHE A 129 3.01 -2.46 -1.38
C PHE A 129 3.81 -1.41 -0.59
N SER A 130 3.15 -0.63 0.27
CA SER A 130 3.85 0.31 1.16
C SER A 130 4.85 -0.41 2.07
N CYS A 131 4.52 -1.60 2.58
CA CYS A 131 5.42 -2.40 3.42
C CYS A 131 6.62 -2.94 2.63
N LEU A 132 6.44 -3.26 1.34
CA LEU A 132 7.54 -3.68 0.46
C LEU A 132 8.53 -2.55 0.18
N ILE A 133 8.03 -1.32 0.09
CA ILE A 133 8.85 -0.13 -0.19
C ILE A 133 9.51 0.42 1.09
N GLY A 134 8.91 0.23 2.26
CA GLY A 134 9.43 0.78 3.53
C GLY A 134 10.80 0.23 3.92
N GLY A 135 11.75 1.11 4.25
CA GLY A 135 13.12 0.75 4.67
C GLY A 135 14.17 0.99 3.58
N HIS A 136 15.25 0.20 3.57
CA HIS A 136 16.26 0.27 2.51
C HIS A 136 15.68 -0.28 1.20
N PHE A 137 15.39 0.62 0.27
CA PHE A 137 14.78 0.27 -1.01
C PHE A 137 15.85 0.25 -2.12
N ASP A 138 16.35 -0.95 -2.40
CA ASP A 138 17.42 -1.20 -3.37
C ASP A 138 17.00 -0.84 -4.80
N LYS A 139 17.98 -0.54 -5.64
CA LYS A 139 17.76 -0.16 -7.04
C LYS A 139 17.00 -1.24 -7.81
N ALA A 140 17.31 -2.52 -7.58
CA ALA A 140 16.64 -3.64 -8.24
C ALA A 140 15.15 -3.70 -7.89
N HIS A 141 14.80 -3.53 -6.62
CA HIS A 141 13.39 -3.51 -6.20
C HIS A 141 12.62 -2.31 -6.78
N LYS A 142 13.26 -1.14 -6.89
CA LYS A 142 12.69 0.03 -7.59
C LYS A 142 12.35 -0.28 -9.03
N GLU A 143 13.27 -0.92 -9.75
CA GLU A 143 13.07 -1.28 -11.15
C GLU A 143 11.92 -2.29 -11.32
N GLU A 144 11.80 -3.30 -10.46
CA GLU A 144 10.69 -4.25 -10.49
C GLU A 144 9.33 -3.59 -10.19
N MET A 145 9.26 -2.68 -9.21
CA MET A 145 8.03 -1.92 -8.95
C MET A 145 7.65 -1.02 -10.14
N LEU A 146 8.63 -0.38 -10.78
CA LEU A 146 8.38 0.45 -11.95
C LEU A 146 7.87 -0.37 -13.14
N LYS A 147 8.45 -1.55 -13.39
CA LYS A 147 7.95 -2.49 -14.40
C LYS A 147 6.50 -2.88 -14.11
N MET A 148 6.19 -3.20 -12.85
CA MET A 148 4.82 -3.53 -12.42
C MET A 148 3.84 -2.39 -12.70
N VAL A 149 4.16 -1.15 -12.32
CA VAL A 149 3.28 0.02 -12.58
C VAL A 149 3.03 0.19 -14.08
N ILE A 150 4.09 0.08 -14.89
CA ILE A 150 3.98 0.16 -16.34
C ILE A 150 3.07 -0.96 -16.87
N SER A 151 3.21 -2.19 -16.39
CA SER A 151 2.41 -3.32 -16.86
C SER A 151 0.93 -3.22 -16.47
N ILE A 152 0.59 -2.65 -15.30
CA ILE A 152 -0.81 -2.41 -14.91
C ILE A 152 -1.48 -1.39 -15.84
N ASP A 153 -0.76 -0.33 -16.21
CA ASP A 153 -1.29 0.77 -17.04
C ASP A 153 -1.26 0.46 -18.55
N GLN A 154 -0.52 -0.58 -18.95
CA GLN A 154 -0.54 -1.12 -20.31
C GLN A 154 -1.87 -1.83 -20.59
N SER A 155 -2.92 -1.03 -20.84
CA SER A 155 -4.07 -1.51 -21.61
C SER A 155 -3.58 -1.99 -22.99
N PRO A 156 -4.14 -3.07 -23.56
CA PRO A 156 -3.75 -3.56 -24.88
C PRO A 156 -4.06 -2.59 -26.05
N ILE A 157 -4.51 -1.36 -25.77
CA ILE A 157 -5.00 -0.42 -26.78
C ILE A 157 -4.19 0.90 -26.81
N ASN A 158 -3.47 1.30 -25.76
CA ASN A 158 -2.63 2.50 -25.78
C ASN A 158 -1.37 2.34 -24.91
N GLY A 159 -0.24 2.03 -25.56
CA GLY A 159 1.07 1.91 -24.92
C GLY A 159 1.65 3.26 -24.51
N LYS A 160 1.09 3.88 -23.47
CA LYS A 160 1.58 5.15 -22.93
C LYS A 160 3.02 5.01 -22.45
N THR A 161 3.83 6.02 -22.74
CA THR A 161 5.20 6.12 -22.21
C THR A 161 5.17 6.53 -20.74
N LEU A 162 6.24 6.25 -19.98
CA LEU A 162 6.39 6.71 -18.59
C LEU A 162 6.22 8.24 -18.44
N MET A 163 6.60 9.01 -19.47
CA MET A 163 6.40 10.46 -19.50
C MET A 163 4.92 10.85 -19.62
N GLU A 164 4.13 10.12 -20.38
CA GLU A 164 2.69 10.34 -20.50
C GLU A 164 1.97 9.95 -19.21
N LEU A 165 2.34 8.81 -18.61
CA LEU A 165 1.79 8.38 -17.32
C LEU A 165 2.04 9.39 -16.21
N SER A 166 3.27 9.90 -16.13
CA SER A 166 3.63 10.93 -15.14
C SER A 166 2.96 12.28 -15.40
N SER A 167 2.71 12.63 -16.66
CA SER A 167 1.96 13.85 -17.02
C SER A 167 0.47 13.73 -16.68
N ASP A 168 -0.14 12.57 -16.93
CA ASP A 168 -1.53 12.30 -16.59
C ASP A 168 -1.73 12.24 -15.08
N LEU A 169 -0.79 11.63 -14.34
CA LEU A 169 -0.76 11.66 -12.88
C LEU A 169 -0.79 13.10 -12.36
N LEU A 170 0.09 13.97 -12.87
CA LEU A 170 0.15 15.37 -12.43
C LEU A 170 -1.18 16.09 -12.66
N LYS A 171 -1.77 15.95 -13.86
CA LYS A 171 -3.06 16.57 -14.19
C LYS A 171 -4.18 16.06 -13.30
N ASN A 172 -4.23 14.75 -13.05
CA ASN A 172 -5.23 14.13 -12.18
C ASN A 172 -5.09 14.62 -10.74
N LEU A 173 -3.87 14.71 -10.22
CA LEU A 173 -3.63 15.25 -8.87
C LEU A 173 -4.08 16.71 -8.75
N ILE A 174 -3.71 17.57 -9.70
CA ILE A 174 -4.13 18.99 -9.69
C ILE A 174 -5.66 19.09 -9.77
N SER A 175 -6.30 18.35 -10.68
CA SER A 175 -7.76 18.32 -10.82
C SER A 175 -8.45 17.91 -9.52
N GLN A 176 -7.95 16.87 -8.85
CA GLN A 176 -8.49 16.43 -7.56
C GLN A 176 -8.37 17.50 -6.48
N VAL A 177 -7.21 18.18 -6.39
CA VAL A 177 -7.01 19.28 -5.43
C VAL A 177 -7.92 20.47 -5.71
N CYS A 178 -8.25 20.74 -6.98
CA CYS A 178 -9.13 21.85 -7.37
C CYS A 178 -10.63 21.59 -7.15
N LEU A 179 -11.06 20.38 -6.78
CA LEU A 179 -12.47 20.10 -6.55
C LEU A 179 -13.05 21.02 -5.46
N ASP A 180 -14.33 21.39 -5.58
CA ASP A 180 -14.98 22.33 -4.67
C ASP A 180 -15.05 21.81 -3.22
N SER A 181 -15.17 22.73 -2.26
CA SER A 181 -15.20 22.46 -0.81
C SER A 181 -16.45 21.72 -0.32
N ASP A 182 -17.46 21.57 -1.18
CA ASP A 182 -18.72 20.87 -0.91
C ASP A 182 -18.57 19.34 -0.94
N THR A 183 -17.35 18.85 -1.14
CA THR A 183 -16.99 17.46 -0.92
C THR A 183 -17.15 17.06 0.56
N ASP A 184 -17.55 15.81 0.78
CA ASP A 184 -17.63 15.22 2.11
C ASP A 184 -16.23 15.07 2.75
N ASP A 185 -16.15 14.63 4.00
CA ASP A 185 -14.88 14.54 4.73
C ASP A 185 -13.87 13.58 4.07
N ARG A 186 -14.35 12.57 3.34
CA ARG A 186 -13.50 11.66 2.56
C ARG A 186 -12.96 12.33 1.30
N GLY A 187 -13.77 13.08 0.56
CA GLY A 187 -13.32 13.85 -0.59
C GLY A 187 -12.27 14.89 -0.20
N ARG A 188 -12.47 15.55 0.95
CA ARG A 188 -11.51 16.48 1.55
C ARG A 188 -10.20 15.80 1.95
N LEU A 189 -10.27 14.59 2.52
CA LEU A 189 -9.08 13.77 2.79
C LEU A 189 -8.32 13.46 1.49
N ILE A 190 -9.02 13.07 0.43
CA ILE A 190 -8.41 12.78 -0.88
C ILE A 190 -7.71 14.02 -1.44
N GLN A 191 -8.33 15.20 -1.37
CA GLN A 191 -7.70 16.46 -1.77
C GLN A 191 -6.39 16.70 -1.02
N SER A 192 -6.42 16.55 0.30
CA SER A 192 -5.24 16.72 1.16
C SER A 192 -4.13 15.69 0.84
N LEU A 193 -4.50 14.44 0.54
CA LEU A 193 -3.56 13.40 0.10
C LEU A 193 -2.97 13.72 -1.28
N CYS A 194 -3.76 14.20 -2.24
CA CYS A 194 -3.26 14.60 -3.55
C CYS A 194 -2.31 15.81 -3.45
N ALA A 195 -2.64 16.79 -2.60
CA ALA A 195 -1.75 17.92 -2.33
C ALA A 195 -0.43 17.46 -1.69
N PHE A 196 -0.48 16.50 -0.75
CA PHE A 196 0.71 15.91 -0.16
C PHE A 196 1.58 15.19 -1.21
N VAL A 197 1.00 14.38 -2.08
CA VAL A 197 1.73 13.71 -3.17
C VAL A 197 2.36 14.74 -4.12
N LEU A 198 1.63 15.81 -4.49
CA LEU A 198 2.20 16.90 -5.30
C LEU A 198 3.42 17.54 -4.62
N CYS A 199 3.34 17.80 -3.31
CA CYS A 199 4.49 18.32 -2.55
C CYS A 199 5.69 17.37 -2.62
N LEU A 200 5.48 16.07 -2.38
CA LEU A 200 6.54 15.06 -2.48
C LEU A 200 7.15 15.05 -3.87
N CYS A 201 6.33 15.13 -4.93
CA CYS A 201 6.89 15.10 -6.28
C CYS A 201 7.73 16.35 -6.59
N ILE A 202 7.36 17.53 -6.08
CA ILE A 202 8.14 18.77 -6.23
C ILE A 202 9.43 18.72 -5.40
N SER A 203 9.40 18.17 -4.18
CA SER A 203 10.57 18.11 -3.30
C SER A 203 11.59 17.06 -3.72
N SER A 204 11.11 15.93 -4.24
CA SER A 204 11.95 14.75 -4.48
C SER A 204 12.46 14.62 -5.92
N TYR A 205 11.85 15.33 -6.87
CA TYR A 205 12.25 15.28 -8.28
C TYR A 205 12.48 16.68 -8.83
N ASN A 206 13.36 16.79 -9.83
CA ASN A 206 13.57 18.04 -10.57
C ASN A 206 12.56 18.22 -11.71
N LYS A 207 11.95 17.12 -12.16
CA LYS A 207 10.98 17.04 -13.25
C LYS A 207 10.02 15.87 -13.05
N ILE A 208 8.77 16.03 -13.49
CA ILE A 208 7.76 14.97 -13.59
C ILE A 208 7.25 14.96 -15.03
N GLY A 209 7.51 13.88 -15.77
CA GLY A 209 7.25 13.85 -17.21
C GLY A 209 7.97 14.99 -17.92
N SER A 210 7.22 15.85 -18.61
CA SER A 210 7.75 17.06 -19.27
C SER A 210 7.79 18.29 -18.38
N TYR A 211 7.19 18.25 -17.18
CA TYR A 211 7.06 19.41 -16.30
C TYR A 211 8.29 19.57 -15.39
N SER A 212 8.87 20.78 -15.36
CA SER A 212 9.87 21.14 -14.35
C SER A 212 9.20 21.55 -13.04
N ASN A 213 9.96 21.59 -11.95
CA ASN A 213 9.48 22.08 -10.66
C ASN A 213 8.87 23.48 -10.75
N ASP A 214 9.50 24.39 -11.51
CA ASP A 214 8.98 25.75 -11.68
C ASP A 214 7.66 25.75 -12.46
N SER A 215 7.54 24.91 -13.49
CA SER A 215 6.28 24.76 -14.23
C SER A 215 5.17 24.19 -13.34
N ILE A 216 5.48 23.23 -12.47
CA ILE A 216 4.50 22.66 -11.52
C ILE A 216 4.07 23.73 -10.51
N LYS A 217 5.02 24.48 -9.94
CA LYS A 217 4.72 25.58 -9.01
C LYS A 217 3.84 26.65 -9.68
N GLN A 218 4.15 27.02 -10.92
CA GLN A 218 3.32 27.97 -11.68
C GLN A 218 1.91 27.44 -11.93
N LEU A 219 1.76 26.16 -12.26
CA LEU A 219 0.45 25.52 -12.43
C LEU A 219 -0.35 25.56 -11.12
N ILE A 220 0.26 25.21 -9.99
CA ILE A 220 -0.40 25.27 -8.67
C ILE A 220 -0.84 26.70 -8.35
N CYS A 221 0.04 27.68 -8.55
CA CYS A 221 -0.29 29.10 -8.31
C CYS A 221 -1.44 29.58 -9.19
N LYS A 222 -1.52 29.12 -10.44
CA LYS A 222 -2.54 29.51 -11.41
C LYS A 222 -3.90 28.85 -11.16
N GLU A 223 -3.91 27.56 -10.87
CA GLU A 223 -5.15 26.76 -10.83
C GLU A 223 -5.75 26.64 -9.42
N ILE A 224 -4.94 26.70 -8.35
CA ILE A 224 -5.40 26.45 -6.97
C ILE A 224 -5.32 27.69 -6.08
N ASN A 225 -4.34 28.57 -6.32
CA ASN A 225 -3.82 29.57 -5.37
C ASN A 225 -2.96 28.97 -4.26
N ILE A 226 -1.80 29.59 -3.98
CA ILE A 226 -0.82 29.08 -3.02
C ILE A 226 -1.34 29.01 -1.58
N LYS A 227 -2.20 29.95 -1.17
CA LYS A 227 -2.78 29.96 0.18
C LYS A 227 -3.77 28.81 0.34
N SER A 228 -4.68 28.65 -0.61
CA SER A 228 -5.62 27.52 -0.65
C SER A 228 -4.87 26.19 -0.65
N PHE A 229 -3.78 26.08 -1.41
CA PHE A 229 -2.95 24.87 -1.44
C PHE A 229 -2.31 24.56 -0.08
N GLN A 230 -1.78 25.58 0.61
CA GLN A 230 -1.23 25.43 1.96
C GLN A 230 -2.31 25.02 2.97
N ASP A 231 -3.50 25.59 2.89
CA ASP A 231 -4.64 25.24 3.75
C ASP A 231 -5.09 23.79 3.50
N ILE A 232 -5.22 23.36 2.24
CA ILE A 232 -5.53 21.98 1.87
C ILE A 232 -4.48 21.00 2.42
N ARG A 233 -3.19 21.36 2.35
CA ARG A 233 -2.12 20.55 2.91
C ARG A 233 -2.22 20.42 4.43
N LYS A 234 -2.45 21.53 5.14
CA LYS A 234 -2.57 21.56 6.61
C LYS A 234 -3.73 20.71 7.12
N ARG A 235 -4.83 20.66 6.37
CA ARG A 235 -6.02 19.87 6.70
C ARG A 235 -5.76 18.37 6.80
N LEU A 236 -4.69 17.85 6.17
CA LEU A 236 -4.35 16.42 6.23
C LEU A 236 -4.19 15.95 7.68
N SER A 237 -3.31 16.62 8.44
CA SER A 237 -3.00 16.26 9.83
C SER A 237 -4.09 16.67 10.83
N GLU A 238 -5.01 17.56 10.42
CA GLU A 238 -6.17 17.97 11.22
C GLU A 238 -7.39 17.05 11.02
N SER A 239 -7.38 16.19 10.00
CA SER A 239 -8.49 15.30 9.70
C SER A 239 -8.70 14.23 10.79
N GLU A 240 -9.96 13.88 11.05
CA GLU A 240 -10.29 12.82 12.01
C GLU A 240 -9.65 11.47 11.61
N PHE A 241 -9.56 11.20 10.30
CA PHE A 241 -8.91 10.00 9.76
C PHE A 241 -7.43 9.94 10.14
N TYR A 242 -6.72 11.07 10.09
CA TYR A 242 -5.31 11.15 10.46
C TYR A 242 -5.12 10.99 11.98
N VAL A 243 -5.93 11.70 12.78
CA VAL A 243 -5.86 11.62 14.25
C VAL A 243 -6.13 10.19 14.74
N LYS A 244 -7.14 9.51 14.18
CA LYS A 244 -7.43 8.10 14.49
C LYS A 244 -6.26 7.17 14.12
N ALA A 245 -5.67 7.36 12.94
CA ALA A 245 -4.54 6.56 12.49
C ALA A 245 -3.30 6.75 13.38
N PHE A 246 -3.01 8.00 13.75
CA PHE A 246 -1.89 8.35 14.64
C PHE A 246 -2.03 7.72 16.04
N GLN A 247 -3.26 7.59 16.54
CA GLN A 247 -3.54 6.99 17.85
C GLN A 247 -3.59 5.45 17.84
N ASN A 248 -3.50 4.78 16.68
CA ASN A 248 -3.69 3.34 16.55
C ASN A 248 -2.51 2.62 15.83
N PRO A 249 -1.36 2.42 16.52
CA PRO A 249 -0.18 1.78 15.91
C PRO A 249 -0.38 0.33 15.46
N GLN A 250 -1.26 -0.42 16.14
CA GLN A 250 -1.41 -1.88 15.97
C GLN A 250 -2.37 -2.29 14.84
N LEU A 251 -2.88 -1.35 14.04
CA LEU A 251 -3.80 -1.62 12.92
C LEU A 251 -4.99 -2.50 13.32
N LYS A 252 -5.80 -2.02 14.26
CA LYS A 252 -7.03 -2.70 14.69
C LYS A 252 -8.24 -2.00 14.10
N LEU A 253 -8.91 -2.67 13.15
CA LEU A 253 -10.14 -2.20 12.53
C LEU A 253 -11.25 -3.22 12.75
N ALA A 254 -12.43 -2.75 13.14
CA ALA A 254 -13.60 -3.59 13.35
C ALA A 254 -14.52 -3.64 12.13
N THR A 255 -14.55 -2.56 11.34
CA THR A 255 -15.42 -2.45 10.17
C THR A 255 -14.71 -1.85 8.96
N PRO A 256 -15.15 -2.16 7.72
CA PRO A 256 -14.61 -1.53 6.51
C PRO A 256 -14.69 0.01 6.51
N ASP A 257 -15.66 0.60 7.22
CA ASP A 257 -15.82 2.05 7.28
C ASP A 257 -14.67 2.77 8.00
N GLU A 258 -13.93 2.06 8.84
CA GLU A 258 -12.74 2.57 9.53
C GLU A 258 -11.50 2.58 8.63
N MET A 259 -11.55 1.95 7.44
CA MET A 259 -10.45 1.96 6.48
C MET A 259 -10.23 3.37 5.93
N ALA A 260 -9.08 3.94 6.28
CA ALA A 260 -8.58 5.20 5.75
C ALA A 260 -7.04 5.20 5.79
N LEU A 261 -6.44 5.95 6.72
CA LEU A 261 -5.00 6.07 6.89
C LEU A 261 -4.44 5.06 7.90
N THR A 262 -3.14 4.80 7.81
CA THR A 262 -2.40 3.93 8.74
C THR A 262 -1.46 4.75 9.62
N TYR A 263 -1.09 4.19 10.77
CA TYR A 263 -0.06 4.80 11.64
C TYR A 263 1.25 5.05 10.88
N ASP A 264 1.73 4.09 10.08
CA ASP A 264 2.96 4.24 9.31
C ASP A 264 2.90 5.40 8.31
N PHE A 265 1.72 5.65 7.71
CA PHE A 265 1.51 6.81 6.87
C PHE A 265 1.65 8.12 7.67
N THR A 266 1.12 8.18 8.89
CA THR A 266 1.25 9.38 9.74
C THR A 266 2.71 9.68 10.06
N GLN A 267 3.51 8.65 10.37
CA GLN A 267 4.95 8.78 10.61
C GLN A 267 5.70 9.24 9.36
N LEU A 268 5.36 8.71 8.18
CA LEU A 268 5.92 9.17 6.90
C LEU A 268 5.60 10.65 6.65
N HIS A 269 4.37 11.07 6.92
CA HIS A 269 3.94 12.45 6.76
C HIS A 269 4.70 13.40 7.71
N GLU A 270 4.89 13.04 8.98
CA GLU A 270 5.67 13.84 9.95
C GLU A 270 7.15 13.95 9.56
N TYR A 271 7.75 12.84 9.10
CA TYR A 271 9.13 12.83 8.64
C TYR A 271 9.35 13.71 7.39
N THR A 272 8.42 13.65 6.44
CA THR A 272 8.53 14.43 5.19
C THR A 272 8.27 15.90 5.42
N THR A 273 7.32 16.27 6.29
CA THR A 273 7.04 17.67 6.63
C THR A 273 8.15 18.34 7.44
N SER A 274 8.81 17.61 8.34
CA SER A 274 9.99 18.12 9.09
C SER A 274 11.25 18.27 8.22
N SER A 275 11.36 17.49 7.14
CA SER A 275 12.49 17.57 6.20
C SER A 275 12.25 18.53 5.02
N THR A 276 11.01 18.98 4.81
CA THR A 276 10.61 19.91 3.74
C THR A 276 10.13 21.25 4.30
N GLU A 277 11.04 21.99 4.95
CA GLU A 277 10.88 23.44 5.06
C GLU A 277 11.11 24.06 3.67
N VAL A 278 10.01 24.18 2.89
CA VAL A 278 9.92 24.96 1.64
C VAL A 278 9.03 26.16 1.89
#